data_AF-A0AAD6TJQ9-F1
#
_entry.id   AF-A0AAD6TJQ9-F1
#
_cell.length_a   1.000
_cell.length_b   1.000
_cell.length_c   1.000
_cell.angle_alpha   90.00
_cell.angle_beta   90.00
_cell.angle_gamma   90.00
#
_symmetry.space_group_name_H-M   'P 1'
#
loop_
_entity.id
_entity.type
_entity.pdbx_description
1 polymer ?
#
loop_
_entity_poly.entity_id
_entity_poly.type
_entity_poly.pdbx_seq_one_letter_code
_entity_poly.pdbx_strand_id
1 'polypeptide(L)'
;MASPPTTPATISPSDLAAAAERRLQQGQGPSASELQFTGADHELRQKFRRLIDPGILRRNAENQALASLKILLTICQNLLNEPDNPKFQQFKPTNSLIKRNLIDPKGTVEYARELGFNPEVTDFQPYYTFHPTSKRMHTLRIGAEMLQEAVSLGSEKEARMAQAKKEEKAAADAVAEKIRLAYEDDRKMKLMRDELEKERRDARIAAAARRAATRESAPTEPQDEDEDEDDFMPGSGNVLGSSTSYKPPPSDKKTD
;
A
#
# COMPACT_ATOMS: atom_id res chain seq x y z
N MET A 1 28.93 46.40 -4.36
CA MET A 1 27.70 46.70 -5.09
C MET A 1 26.55 46.05 -4.36
N ALA A 2 25.72 46.85 -3.68
CA ALA A 2 24.64 46.37 -2.81
C ALA A 2 23.29 46.51 -3.54
N SER A 3 22.55 45.41 -3.63
CA SER A 3 21.18 45.37 -4.17
C SER A 3 20.19 45.94 -3.14
N PRO A 4 19.19 46.74 -3.55
CA PRO A 4 18.16 47.21 -2.62
C PRO A 4 17.10 46.11 -2.35
N PRO A 5 16.50 46.09 -1.14
CA PRO A 5 15.46 45.16 -0.77
C PRO A 5 14.11 45.54 -1.39
N THR A 6 13.42 44.56 -1.98
CA THR A 6 12.04 44.68 -2.48
C THR A 6 11.08 44.65 -1.29
N THR A 7 10.43 45.78 -0.98
CA THR A 7 9.31 45.83 -0.03
C THR A 7 8.02 45.34 -0.71
N PRO A 8 7.17 44.56 -0.02
CA PRO A 8 5.86 44.19 -0.54
C PRO A 8 4.95 45.43 -0.54
N ALA A 9 4.44 45.80 -1.72
CA ALA A 9 3.49 46.90 -1.84
C ALA A 9 2.22 46.60 -1.02
N THR A 10 1.95 47.45 -0.03
CA THR A 10 0.72 47.44 0.76
C THR A 10 -0.43 47.88 -0.15
N ILE A 11 -1.13 46.92 -0.75
CA ILE A 11 -2.29 47.19 -1.61
C ILE A 11 -3.37 47.81 -0.75
N SER A 12 -3.76 49.05 -1.06
CA SER A 12 -4.76 49.76 -0.28
C SER A 12 -6.17 49.20 -0.58
N PRO A 13 -7.08 49.13 0.41
CA PRO A 13 -8.44 48.63 0.19
C PRO A 13 -9.23 49.47 -0.84
N SER A 14 -8.89 50.75 -1.02
CA SER A 14 -9.47 51.59 -2.09
C SER A 14 -9.03 51.15 -3.48
N ASP A 15 -7.78 50.70 -3.65
CA ASP A 15 -7.30 50.21 -4.95
C ASP A 15 -7.95 48.87 -5.33
N LEU A 16 -8.25 48.03 -4.33
CA LEU A 16 -9.02 46.80 -4.53
C LEU A 16 -10.47 47.09 -4.93
N ALA A 17 -11.12 48.06 -4.29
CA ALA A 17 -12.48 48.46 -4.64
C ALA A 17 -12.55 49.06 -6.07
N ALA A 18 -11.61 49.95 -6.42
CA ALA A 18 -11.53 50.54 -7.75
C ALA A 18 -11.20 49.50 -8.84
N ALA A 19 -10.37 48.51 -8.53
CA ALA A 19 -10.09 47.41 -9.45
C ALA A 19 -11.32 46.49 -9.65
N ALA A 20 -12.10 46.25 -8.60
CA ALA A 20 -13.35 45.49 -8.68
C ALA A 20 -14.41 46.20 -9.54
N GLU A 21 -14.56 47.52 -9.38
CA GLU A 21 -15.47 48.32 -10.21
C GLU A 21 -15.06 48.34 -11.69
N ARG A 22 -13.76 48.41 -11.99
CA ARG A 22 -13.27 48.31 -13.38
C ARG A 22 -13.60 46.96 -14.02
N ARG A 23 -13.54 45.85 -13.28
CA ARG A 23 -13.98 44.53 -13.79
C ARG A 23 -15.48 44.49 -14.06
N LEU A 24 -16.28 45.13 -13.20
CA LEU A 24 -17.73 45.18 -13.36
C LEU A 24 -18.13 45.99 -14.61
N GLN A 25 -17.44 47.11 -14.86
CA GLN A 25 -17.68 47.96 -16.03
C GLN A 25 -17.16 47.37 -17.35
N GLN A 26 -16.09 46.56 -17.30
CA GLN A 26 -15.51 45.91 -18.48
C GLN A 26 -16.30 44.68 -18.98
N GLY A 27 -17.43 44.34 -18.36
CA GLY A 27 -18.26 43.20 -18.78
C GLY A 27 -17.59 41.84 -18.60
N GLN A 28 -16.42 41.77 -17.95
CA GLN A 28 -15.75 40.55 -17.52
C GLN A 28 -16.25 40.10 -16.13
N GLY A 29 -17.53 40.33 -15.84
CA GLY A 29 -18.20 39.57 -14.79
C GLY A 29 -18.38 38.13 -15.28
N PRO A 30 -18.35 37.11 -14.39
CA PRO A 30 -18.70 35.75 -14.78
C PRO A 30 -20.06 35.81 -15.47
N SER A 31 -20.10 35.34 -16.72
CA SER A 31 -21.32 35.38 -17.52
C SER A 31 -22.44 34.67 -16.75
N ALA A 32 -23.71 35.08 -16.89
CA ALA A 32 -24.83 34.43 -16.18
C ALA A 32 -24.90 32.91 -16.45
N SER A 33 -24.35 32.46 -17.60
CA SER A 33 -24.10 31.05 -17.94
C SER A 33 -23.08 30.35 -17.03
N GLU A 34 -22.06 31.06 -16.55
CA GLU A 34 -20.96 30.55 -15.72
C GLU A 34 -21.39 30.44 -14.24
N LEU A 35 -22.23 31.35 -13.77
CA LEU A 35 -22.85 31.28 -12.44
C LEU A 35 -23.93 30.20 -12.35
N GLN A 36 -24.72 29.98 -13.41
CA GLN A 36 -25.64 28.83 -13.46
C GLN A 36 -24.91 27.48 -13.55
N PHE A 37 -23.73 27.46 -14.17
CA PHE A 37 -22.85 26.29 -14.21
C PHE A 37 -22.37 25.89 -12.82
N THR A 38 -21.93 26.82 -11.98
CA THR A 38 -21.29 26.44 -10.71
C THR A 38 -22.26 25.84 -9.68
N GLY A 39 -23.48 26.35 -9.55
CA GLY A 39 -24.46 25.84 -8.58
C GLY A 39 -25.03 24.46 -8.96
N ALA A 40 -25.60 24.36 -10.16
CA ALA A 40 -26.23 23.14 -10.63
C ALA A 40 -25.21 22.00 -10.83
N ASP A 41 -24.01 22.32 -11.34
CA ASP A 41 -22.96 21.31 -11.48
C ASP A 41 -22.45 20.84 -10.13
N HIS A 42 -22.37 21.73 -9.13
CA HIS A 42 -21.96 21.33 -7.79
C HIS A 42 -22.95 20.33 -7.17
N GLU A 43 -24.26 20.58 -7.30
CA GLU A 43 -25.29 19.63 -6.85
C GLU A 43 -25.17 18.29 -7.57
N LEU A 44 -24.95 18.31 -8.89
CA LEU A 44 -24.80 17.11 -9.70
C LEU A 44 -23.53 16.32 -9.33
N ARG A 45 -22.39 17.00 -9.15
CA ARG A 45 -21.13 16.42 -8.68
C ARG A 45 -21.34 15.78 -7.31
N GLN A 46 -22.00 16.48 -6.38
CA GLN A 46 -22.30 15.94 -5.06
C GLN A 46 -23.20 14.71 -5.13
N LYS A 47 -24.20 14.70 -6.03
CA LYS A 47 -25.05 13.54 -6.29
C LYS A 47 -24.23 12.35 -6.78
N PHE A 48 -23.34 12.56 -7.75
CA PHE A 48 -22.46 11.49 -8.24
C PHE A 48 -21.48 10.99 -7.17
N ARG A 49 -20.90 11.86 -6.33
CA ARG A 49 -20.09 11.44 -5.18
C ARG A 49 -20.88 10.55 -4.22
N ARG A 50 -22.13 10.91 -3.93
CA ARG A 50 -23.03 10.08 -3.10
C ARG A 50 -23.38 8.74 -3.77
N LEU A 51 -23.36 8.62 -5.09
CA LEU A 51 -23.55 7.34 -5.76
C LEU A 51 -22.26 6.50 -5.75
N ILE A 52 -21.09 7.13 -5.84
CA ILE A 52 -19.80 6.44 -5.83
C ILE A 52 -19.45 5.94 -4.43
N ASP A 53 -19.36 6.82 -3.44
CA ASP A 53 -18.75 6.49 -2.15
C ASP A 53 -19.64 5.55 -1.31
N PRO A 54 -20.86 5.94 -0.87
CA PRO A 54 -21.72 5.03 -0.12
C PRO A 54 -22.50 4.06 -1.00
N GLY A 55 -22.60 4.31 -2.32
CA GLY A 55 -23.34 3.46 -3.25
C GLY A 55 -22.50 2.30 -3.79
N ILE A 56 -21.33 2.57 -4.34
CA ILE A 56 -20.48 1.56 -5.01
C ILE A 56 -19.33 1.13 -4.09
N LEU A 57 -18.49 2.06 -3.63
CA LEU A 57 -17.24 1.72 -2.92
C LEU A 57 -17.52 1.02 -1.58
N ARG A 58 -18.51 1.49 -0.81
CA ARG A 58 -18.82 0.91 0.51
C ARG A 58 -19.54 -0.44 0.45
N ARG A 59 -20.32 -0.69 -0.60
CA ARG A 59 -21.22 -1.86 -0.68
C ARG A 59 -20.61 -3.08 -1.37
N ASN A 60 -19.47 -2.91 -2.05
CA ASN A 60 -18.82 -3.94 -2.83
C ASN A 60 -17.37 -4.13 -2.37
N ALA A 61 -16.74 -5.25 -2.73
CA ALA A 61 -15.31 -5.44 -2.48
C ALA A 61 -14.50 -4.41 -3.26
N GLU A 62 -13.41 -3.90 -2.67
CA GLU A 62 -12.61 -2.79 -3.23
C GLU A 62 -12.16 -3.06 -4.68
N ASN A 63 -11.62 -4.25 -4.96
CA ASN A 63 -11.20 -4.64 -6.31
C ASN A 63 -12.36 -4.68 -7.31
N GLN A 64 -13.53 -5.17 -6.88
CA GLN A 64 -14.72 -5.23 -7.74
C GLN A 64 -15.28 -3.82 -7.98
N ALA A 65 -15.31 -2.98 -6.95
CA ALA A 65 -15.75 -1.60 -7.06
C ALA A 65 -14.87 -0.82 -8.05
N LEU A 66 -13.54 -0.91 -7.93
CA LEU A 66 -12.61 -0.25 -8.86
C LEU A 66 -12.74 -0.78 -10.29
N ALA A 67 -12.89 -2.09 -10.48
CA ALA A 67 -13.15 -2.66 -11.80
C ALA A 67 -14.45 -2.13 -12.41
N SER A 68 -15.49 -2.00 -11.60
CA SER A 68 -16.80 -1.46 -12.00
C SER A 68 -16.71 0.00 -12.44
N LEU A 69 -16.02 0.83 -11.64
CA LEU A 69 -15.81 2.25 -11.95
C LEU A 69 -14.98 2.43 -13.24
N LYS A 70 -13.97 1.59 -13.48
CA LYS A 70 -13.19 1.60 -14.73
C LYS A 70 -14.05 1.29 -15.94
N ILE A 71 -14.92 0.27 -15.86
CA ILE A 71 -15.84 -0.08 -16.97
C ILE A 71 -16.85 1.04 -17.24
N LEU A 72 -17.44 1.63 -16.19
CA LEU A 72 -18.33 2.81 -16.34
C LEU A 72 -17.59 3.96 -17.04
N LEU A 73 -16.37 4.26 -16.61
CA LEU A 73 -15.56 5.33 -17.19
C LEU A 73 -15.28 5.06 -18.68
N THR A 74 -14.92 3.82 -19.05
CA THR A 74 -14.71 3.44 -20.45
C THR A 74 -15.98 3.62 -21.29
N ILE A 75 -17.15 3.23 -20.78
CA ILE A 75 -18.42 3.42 -21.49
C ILE A 75 -18.69 4.92 -21.71
N CYS A 76 -18.52 5.74 -20.66
CA CYS A 76 -18.69 7.19 -20.76
C CYS A 76 -17.72 7.83 -21.75
N GLN A 77 -16.44 7.46 -21.70
CA GLN A 77 -15.41 8.00 -22.60
C GLN A 77 -15.67 7.63 -24.06
N ASN A 78 -16.03 6.38 -24.34
CA ASN A 78 -16.36 5.95 -25.70
C ASN A 78 -17.53 6.75 -26.27
N LEU A 79 -18.57 6.98 -25.46
CA LEU A 79 -19.74 7.76 -25.85
C LEU A 79 -19.44 9.27 -26.00
N LEU A 80 -18.54 9.83 -25.19
CA LEU A 80 -18.09 11.22 -25.32
C LEU A 80 -17.22 11.43 -26.56
N ASN A 81 -16.42 10.44 -26.94
CA ASN A 81 -15.56 10.48 -28.12
C ASN A 81 -16.36 10.27 -29.41
N GLU A 82 -17.32 9.34 -29.42
CA GLU A 82 -18.13 8.98 -30.57
C GLU A 82 -19.63 9.00 -30.23
N PRO A 83 -20.24 10.19 -30.11
CA PRO A 83 -21.63 10.32 -29.67
C PRO A 83 -22.65 9.79 -30.68
N ASP A 84 -22.32 9.80 -31.98
CA ASP A 84 -23.23 9.40 -33.06
C ASP A 84 -23.23 7.88 -33.32
N ASN A 85 -22.32 7.14 -32.67
CA ASN A 85 -22.18 5.70 -32.87
C ASN A 85 -23.21 4.93 -32.01
N PRO A 86 -24.22 4.26 -32.62
CA PRO A 86 -25.27 3.57 -31.86
C PRO A 86 -24.73 2.43 -31.00
N LYS A 87 -23.55 1.88 -31.33
CA LYS A 87 -22.90 0.83 -30.54
C LYS A 87 -22.50 1.30 -29.15
N PHE A 88 -22.12 2.57 -28.98
CA PHE A 88 -21.71 3.12 -27.68
C PHE A 88 -22.87 3.73 -26.91
N GLN A 89 -23.97 4.03 -27.59
CA GLN A 89 -25.21 4.49 -26.96
C GLN A 89 -25.93 3.38 -26.20
N GLN A 90 -25.67 2.11 -26.50
CA GLN A 90 -26.36 1.00 -25.84
C GLN A 90 -25.40 -0.09 -25.36
N PHE A 91 -25.74 -0.74 -24.25
CA PHE A 91 -25.01 -1.92 -23.80
C PHE A 91 -25.95 -3.06 -23.37
N LYS A 92 -25.51 -4.29 -23.65
CA LYS A 92 -26.25 -5.51 -23.29
C LYS A 92 -25.89 -5.96 -21.88
N PRO A 93 -26.87 -6.16 -20.98
CA PRO A 93 -26.61 -6.71 -19.64
C PRO A 93 -26.15 -8.18 -19.69
N THR A 94 -26.33 -8.88 -20.82
CA THR A 94 -25.90 -10.28 -21.01
C THR A 94 -24.41 -10.44 -21.28
N ASN A 95 -23.70 -9.37 -21.65
CA ASN A 95 -22.25 -9.43 -21.84
C ASN A 95 -21.57 -9.75 -20.50
N SER A 96 -20.69 -10.75 -20.48
CA SER A 96 -20.06 -11.25 -19.24
C SER A 96 -19.29 -10.18 -18.47
N LEU A 97 -18.59 -9.28 -19.17
CA LEU A 97 -17.85 -8.18 -18.55
C LEU A 97 -18.78 -7.13 -17.96
N ILE A 98 -19.86 -6.79 -18.67
CA ILE A 98 -20.88 -5.85 -18.19
C ILE A 98 -21.65 -6.46 -17.04
N LYS A 99 -22.05 -7.72 -17.13
CA LYS A 99 -22.80 -8.40 -16.08
C LYS A 99 -22.04 -8.39 -14.76
N ARG A 100 -20.80 -8.89 -14.77
CA ARG A 100 -19.94 -9.01 -13.59
C ARG A 100 -19.56 -7.67 -12.94
N ASN A 101 -19.38 -6.62 -13.74
CA ASN A 101 -18.85 -5.34 -13.28
C ASN A 101 -19.89 -4.20 -13.23
N LEU A 102 -21.06 -4.35 -13.83
CA LEU A 102 -22.10 -3.31 -13.82
C LEU A 102 -23.45 -3.80 -13.30
N ILE A 103 -23.85 -5.03 -13.61
CA ILE A 103 -25.19 -5.54 -13.25
C ILE A 103 -25.17 -6.19 -11.86
N ASP A 104 -24.20 -7.06 -11.61
CA ASP A 104 -24.09 -7.80 -10.35
C ASP A 104 -23.64 -6.92 -9.15
N PRO A 105 -22.71 -5.96 -9.32
CA PRO A 105 -22.34 -5.05 -8.23
C PRO A 105 -23.47 -4.08 -7.86
N LYS A 106 -23.56 -3.74 -6.58
CA LYS A 106 -24.60 -2.83 -6.07
C LYS A 106 -24.23 -1.38 -6.37
N GLY A 107 -25.19 -0.55 -6.78
CA GLY A 107 -25.01 0.90 -6.98
C GLY A 107 -24.52 1.31 -8.37
N THR A 108 -23.98 0.38 -9.16
CA THR A 108 -23.41 0.66 -10.49
C THR A 108 -24.48 0.88 -11.55
N VAL A 109 -25.58 0.13 -11.51
CA VAL A 109 -26.72 0.32 -12.41
C VAL A 109 -27.42 1.65 -12.12
N GLU A 110 -27.54 2.02 -10.85
CA GLU A 110 -28.11 3.29 -10.42
C GLU A 110 -27.25 4.47 -10.88
N TYR A 111 -25.93 4.32 -10.82
CA TYR A 111 -25.00 5.30 -11.38
C TYR A 111 -25.18 5.43 -12.90
N ALA A 112 -25.24 4.31 -13.63
CA ALA A 112 -25.49 4.32 -15.08
C ALA A 112 -26.84 4.96 -15.44
N ARG A 113 -27.89 4.72 -14.65
CA ARG A 113 -29.19 5.36 -14.82
C ARG A 113 -29.11 6.88 -14.64
N GLU A 114 -28.36 7.33 -13.62
CA GLU A 114 -28.15 8.76 -13.38
C GLU A 114 -27.35 9.45 -14.49
N LEU A 115 -26.41 8.73 -15.13
CA LEU A 115 -25.73 9.20 -16.33
C LEU A 115 -26.69 9.32 -17.53
N GLY A 116 -27.82 8.62 -17.53
CA GLY A 116 -28.85 8.69 -18.57
C GLY A 116 -29.10 7.38 -19.33
N PHE A 117 -28.49 6.26 -18.91
CA PHE A 117 -28.75 4.95 -19.49
C PHE A 117 -30.04 4.36 -18.92
N ASN A 118 -31.06 4.19 -19.77
CA ASN A 118 -32.36 3.66 -19.36
C ASN A 118 -32.55 2.23 -19.86
N PRO A 119 -33.18 1.35 -19.07
CA PRO A 119 -33.49 0.00 -19.53
C PRO A 119 -34.58 0.04 -20.60
N GLU A 120 -34.30 -0.52 -21.77
CA GLU A 120 -35.21 -0.65 -22.90
C GLU A 120 -35.20 -2.09 -23.42
N VAL A 121 -36.28 -2.52 -24.05
CA VAL A 121 -36.37 -3.85 -24.67
C VAL A 121 -36.44 -3.67 -26.17
N THR A 122 -35.42 -4.17 -26.86
CA THR A 122 -35.34 -4.16 -28.33
C THR A 122 -35.23 -5.60 -28.80
N ASP A 123 -36.13 -6.02 -29.69
CA ASP A 123 -36.19 -7.40 -30.21
C ASP A 123 -36.21 -8.47 -29.10
N PHE A 124 -37.02 -8.24 -28.07
CA PHE A 124 -37.14 -9.11 -26.89
C PHE A 124 -35.84 -9.30 -26.08
N GLN A 125 -34.83 -8.46 -26.31
CA GLN A 125 -33.60 -8.43 -25.51
C GLN A 125 -33.54 -7.14 -24.68
N PRO A 126 -33.21 -7.21 -23.38
CA PRO A 126 -33.01 -6.01 -22.57
C PRO A 126 -31.69 -5.33 -22.95
N TYR A 127 -31.74 -4.01 -23.11
CA TYR A 127 -30.62 -3.11 -23.34
C TYR A 127 -30.67 -1.97 -22.34
N TYR A 128 -29.52 -1.36 -22.09
CA TYR A 128 -29.45 -0.04 -21.47
C TYR A 128 -29.08 0.96 -22.55
N THR A 129 -30.02 1.82 -22.92
CA THR A 129 -29.88 2.79 -24.02
C THR A 129 -29.70 4.21 -23.48
N PHE A 130 -28.76 4.94 -24.05
CA PHE A 130 -28.52 6.35 -23.82
C PHE A 130 -29.08 7.18 -24.96
N HIS A 131 -30.01 8.07 -24.63
CA HIS A 131 -30.56 9.03 -25.59
C HIS A 131 -29.75 10.33 -25.53
N PRO A 132 -29.01 10.69 -26.59
CA PRO A 132 -28.19 11.89 -26.59
C PRO A 132 -29.06 13.14 -26.60
N THR A 133 -29.10 13.82 -25.46
CA THR A 133 -29.72 15.14 -25.30
C THR A 133 -28.65 16.08 -24.74
N SER A 134 -28.64 17.36 -25.13
CA SER A 134 -27.64 18.34 -24.64
C SER A 134 -27.48 18.32 -23.10
N LYS A 135 -28.61 18.26 -22.37
CA LYS A 135 -28.62 18.11 -20.90
C LYS A 135 -27.96 16.82 -20.41
N ARG A 136 -28.27 15.68 -21.03
CA ARG A 136 -27.70 14.37 -20.66
C ARG A 136 -26.23 14.27 -21.01
N MET A 137 -25.79 14.86 -22.11
CA MET A 137 -24.37 14.95 -22.47
C MET A 137 -23.60 15.77 -21.45
N HIS A 138 -24.17 16.87 -20.96
CA HIS A 138 -23.58 17.65 -19.88
C HIS A 138 -23.46 16.82 -18.59
N THR A 139 -24.54 16.15 -18.19
CA THR A 139 -24.54 15.23 -17.04
C THR A 139 -23.51 14.11 -17.18
N LEU A 140 -23.37 13.53 -18.38
CA LEU A 140 -22.41 12.49 -18.70
C LEU A 140 -20.97 12.99 -18.54
N ARG A 141 -20.66 14.21 -18.99
CA ARG A 141 -19.31 14.81 -18.84
C ARG A 141 -18.94 14.96 -17.37
N ILE A 142 -19.83 15.52 -16.56
CA ILE A 142 -19.60 15.69 -15.13
C ILE A 142 -19.44 14.32 -14.45
N GLY A 143 -20.33 13.37 -14.75
CA GLY A 143 -20.24 12.02 -14.21
C GLY A 143 -18.93 11.32 -14.59
N ALA A 144 -18.48 11.45 -15.84
CA ALA A 144 -17.20 10.91 -16.31
C ALA A 144 -16.00 11.51 -15.57
N GLU A 145 -16.01 12.83 -15.34
CA GLU A 145 -14.98 13.51 -14.54
C GLU A 145 -14.95 12.97 -13.10
N MET A 146 -16.12 12.80 -12.48
CA MET A 146 -16.21 12.23 -11.13
C MET A 146 -15.72 10.78 -11.06
N LEU A 147 -16.03 9.96 -12.07
CA LEU A 147 -15.51 8.61 -12.19
C LEU A 147 -13.98 8.60 -12.34
N GLN A 148 -13.43 9.52 -13.14
CA GLN A 148 -12.00 9.64 -13.33
C GLN A 148 -11.28 10.03 -12.04
N GLU A 149 -11.83 10.97 -11.26
CA GLU A 149 -11.33 11.34 -9.93
C GLU A 149 -11.32 10.11 -9.00
N ALA A 150 -12.44 9.39 -8.93
CA ALA A 150 -12.57 8.21 -8.07
C ALA A 150 -11.63 7.06 -8.48
N VAL A 151 -11.47 6.80 -9.78
CA VAL A 151 -10.53 5.78 -10.28
C VAL A 151 -9.08 6.17 -9.99
N SER A 152 -8.73 7.44 -10.13
CA SER A 152 -7.38 7.94 -9.83
C SER A 152 -7.06 7.74 -8.34
N LEU A 153 -7.94 8.19 -7.44
CA LEU A 153 -7.80 8.00 -6.00
C LEU A 153 -7.73 6.51 -5.61
N GLY A 154 -8.57 5.68 -6.22
CA GLY A 154 -8.56 4.23 -6.00
C GLY A 154 -7.26 3.57 -6.44
N SER A 155 -6.73 3.96 -7.61
CA SER A 155 -5.48 3.41 -8.14
C SER A 155 -4.26 3.80 -7.32
N GLU A 156 -4.22 5.01 -6.78
CA GLU A 156 -3.16 5.44 -5.86
C GLU A 156 -3.18 4.63 -4.57
N LYS A 157 -4.37 4.37 -4.02
CA LYS A 157 -4.52 3.55 -2.82
C LYS A 157 -4.09 2.11 -3.08
N GLU A 158 -4.50 1.51 -4.21
CA GLU A 158 -4.06 0.18 -4.63
C GLU A 158 -2.54 0.10 -4.78
N ALA A 159 -1.92 1.10 -5.40
CA ALA A 159 -0.47 1.18 -5.57
C ALA A 159 0.27 1.25 -4.21
N ARG A 160 -0.21 2.07 -3.28
CA ARG A 160 0.37 2.17 -1.92
C ARG A 160 0.26 0.85 -1.16
N MET A 161 -0.90 0.19 -1.21
CA MET A 161 -1.08 -1.11 -0.56
C MET A 161 -0.20 -2.20 -1.19
N ALA A 162 -0.06 -2.19 -2.53
CA ALA A 162 0.81 -3.13 -3.23
C ALA A 162 2.29 -2.91 -2.90
N GLN A 163 2.73 -1.66 -2.73
CA GLN A 163 4.08 -1.32 -2.29
C GLN A 163 4.33 -1.80 -0.86
N ALA A 164 3.44 -1.46 0.08
CA ALA A 164 3.55 -1.91 1.47
C ALA A 164 3.66 -3.44 1.59
N LYS A 165 2.84 -4.18 0.83
CA LYS A 165 2.89 -5.65 0.81
C LYS A 165 4.20 -6.20 0.23
N LYS A 166 4.77 -5.54 -0.78
CA LYS A 166 6.06 -5.93 -1.37
C LYS A 166 7.20 -5.68 -0.38
N GLU A 167 7.17 -4.55 0.31
CA GLU A 167 8.16 -4.18 1.33
C GLU A 167 8.11 -5.13 2.53
N GLU A 168 6.92 -5.48 3.01
CA GLU A 168 6.74 -6.47 4.07
C GLU A 168 7.30 -7.83 3.68
N LYS A 169 7.01 -8.29 2.46
CA LYS A 169 7.56 -9.55 1.95
C LYS A 169 9.09 -9.49 1.84
N ALA A 170 9.64 -8.40 1.29
CA ALA A 170 11.09 -8.23 1.16
C ALA A 170 11.79 -8.17 2.53
N ALA A 171 11.16 -7.54 3.53
CA ALA A 171 11.67 -7.52 4.90
C ALA A 171 11.66 -8.93 5.52
N ALA A 172 10.59 -9.69 5.33
CA ALA A 172 10.50 -11.08 5.80
C ALA A 172 11.57 -11.97 5.14
N ASP A 173 11.75 -11.85 3.81
CA ASP A 173 12.75 -12.59 3.06
C ASP A 173 14.18 -12.22 3.52
N ALA A 174 14.47 -10.93 3.74
CA ALA A 174 15.76 -10.47 4.25
C ALA A 174 16.05 -10.96 5.69
N VAL A 175 15.03 -11.08 6.54
CA VAL A 175 15.18 -11.68 7.87
C VAL A 175 15.46 -13.18 7.75
N ALA A 176 14.76 -13.90 6.88
CA ALA A 176 14.99 -15.31 6.64
C ALA A 176 16.41 -15.59 6.10
N GLU A 177 16.91 -14.76 5.18
CA GLU A 177 18.28 -14.85 4.67
C GLU A 177 19.33 -14.60 5.75
N LYS A 178 19.12 -13.60 6.62
CA LYS A 178 20.02 -13.33 7.75
C LYS A 178 20.07 -14.50 8.72
N ILE A 179 18.93 -15.10 9.05
CA ILE A 179 18.87 -16.29 9.91
C ILE A 179 19.62 -17.44 9.27
N ARG A 180 19.40 -17.67 7.96
CA ARG A 180 20.09 -18.72 7.22
C ARG A 180 21.61 -18.51 7.21
N LEU A 181 22.07 -17.30 6.93
CA LEU A 181 23.50 -16.98 6.90
C LEU A 181 24.14 -17.17 8.29
N ALA A 182 23.46 -16.69 9.35
CA ALA A 182 23.92 -16.90 10.72
C ALA A 182 24.03 -18.39 11.10
N TYR A 183 23.09 -19.21 10.62
CA TYR A 183 23.15 -20.66 10.83
C TYR A 183 24.31 -21.32 10.08
N GLU A 184 24.57 -20.91 8.83
CA GLU A 184 25.70 -21.40 8.04
C GLU A 184 27.06 -21.00 8.68
N ASP A 185 27.15 -19.79 9.23
CA ASP A 185 28.35 -19.29 9.91
C ASP A 185 28.57 -19.99 11.25
N ASP A 186 27.53 -20.18 12.08
CA ASP A 186 27.63 -20.94 13.33
C ASP A 186 28.09 -22.38 13.08
N ARG A 187 27.56 -23.02 12.04
CA ARG A 187 27.99 -24.37 11.63
C ARG A 187 29.47 -24.41 11.24
N LYS A 188 29.96 -23.42 10.49
CA LYS A 188 31.39 -23.33 10.12
C LYS A 188 32.27 -23.05 11.33
N MET A 189 31.86 -22.14 12.21
CA MET A 189 32.61 -21.82 13.43
C MET A 189 32.72 -23.04 14.34
N LYS A 190 31.64 -23.82 14.48
CA LYS A 190 31.67 -25.07 15.21
C LYS A 190 32.65 -26.08 14.62
N LEU A 191 32.63 -26.28 13.29
CA LEU A 191 33.57 -27.17 12.61
C LEU A 191 35.03 -26.76 12.84
N MET A 192 35.35 -25.47 12.68
CA MET A 192 36.70 -24.93 12.92
C MET A 192 37.13 -25.11 14.38
N ARG A 193 36.21 -24.96 15.33
CA ARG A 193 36.48 -25.15 16.76
C ARG A 193 36.73 -26.61 17.10
N ASP A 194 35.93 -27.52 16.54
CA ASP A 194 36.08 -28.96 16.73
C ASP A 194 37.42 -29.45 16.13
N GLU A 195 37.85 -28.90 14.99
CA GLU A 195 39.16 -29.16 14.37
C GLU A 195 40.32 -28.72 15.28
N LEU A 196 40.29 -27.48 15.79
CA LEU A 196 41.31 -26.98 16.72
C LEU A 196 41.36 -27.79 18.03
N GLU A 197 40.22 -28.20 18.57
CA GLU A 197 40.17 -29.03 19.77
C GLU A 197 40.79 -30.42 19.52
N LYS A 198 40.52 -31.00 18.36
CA LYS A 198 41.12 -32.27 17.94
C LYS A 198 42.63 -32.16 17.82
N GLU A 199 43.15 -31.14 17.12
CA GLU A 199 44.60 -30.90 17.00
C GLU A 199 45.24 -30.70 18.38
N ARG A 200 44.59 -29.94 19.27
CA ARG A 200 45.09 -29.73 20.64
C ARG A 200 45.11 -31.02 21.45
N ARG A 201 44.11 -31.89 21.29
CA ARG A 201 44.05 -33.20 21.95
C ARG A 201 45.16 -34.11 21.43
N ASP A 202 45.34 -34.17 20.12
CA ASP A 202 46.37 -34.98 19.48
C ASP A 202 47.78 -34.52 19.90
N ALA A 203 48.01 -33.20 19.95
CA ALA A 203 49.26 -32.62 20.45
C ALA A 203 49.51 -32.95 21.94
N ARG A 204 48.46 -32.93 22.79
CA ARG A 204 48.56 -33.30 24.20
C ARG A 204 48.92 -34.78 24.37
N ILE A 205 48.29 -35.66 23.58
CA ILE A 205 48.61 -37.11 23.58
C ILE A 205 50.07 -37.31 23.13
N ALA A 206 50.50 -36.66 22.05
CA ALA A 206 51.87 -36.75 21.58
C ALA A 206 52.90 -36.20 22.59
N ALA A 207 52.59 -35.10 23.26
CA ALA A 207 53.44 -34.53 24.32
C ALA A 207 53.50 -35.44 25.56
N ALA A 208 52.38 -36.05 25.96
CA ALA A 208 52.34 -37.03 27.04
C ALA A 208 53.18 -38.27 26.70
N ALA A 209 53.06 -38.80 25.47
CA ALA A 209 53.86 -39.91 24.99
C ALA A 209 55.37 -39.58 24.98
N ARG A 210 55.75 -38.36 24.54
CA ARG A 210 57.15 -37.88 24.62
C ARG A 210 57.66 -37.80 26.05
N ARG A 211 56.86 -37.24 26.97
CA ARG A 211 57.23 -37.17 28.40
C ARG A 211 57.39 -38.56 29.02
N ALA A 212 56.51 -39.50 28.70
CA ALA A 212 56.63 -40.89 29.18
C ALA A 212 57.96 -41.52 28.71
N ALA A 213 58.31 -41.36 27.43
CA ALA A 213 59.57 -41.85 26.88
C ALA A 213 60.81 -41.20 27.50
N THR A 214 60.74 -39.93 27.92
CA THR A 214 61.87 -39.28 28.61
C THR A 214 61.96 -39.71 30.08
N ARG A 215 60.83 -39.98 30.75
CA ARG A 215 60.77 -40.36 32.17
C ARG A 215 61.31 -41.76 32.45
N GLU A 216 61.31 -42.67 31.48
CA GLU A 216 61.97 -43.99 31.57
C GLU A 216 63.51 -43.93 31.61
N SER A 217 64.11 -42.74 31.47
CA SER A 217 65.57 -42.53 31.51
C SER A 217 66.07 -41.66 32.67
N ALA A 218 65.18 -41.21 33.57
CA ALA A 218 65.56 -40.40 34.73
C ALA A 218 65.63 -41.28 36.01
N PRO A 219 66.75 -41.25 36.75
CA PRO A 219 66.86 -41.97 38.03
C PRO A 219 65.87 -41.39 39.04
N THR A 220 65.21 -42.29 39.77
CA THR A 220 64.33 -41.96 40.89
C THR A 220 65.17 -41.53 42.08
N GLU A 221 65.22 -40.23 42.38
CA GLU A 221 65.56 -39.73 43.71
C GLU A 221 64.25 -39.55 44.52
N PRO A 222 64.15 -40.13 45.73
CA PRO A 222 63.09 -39.84 46.68
C PRO A 222 63.45 -38.57 47.48
N GLN A 223 62.45 -37.76 47.83
CA GLN A 223 62.40 -36.69 48.86
C GLN A 223 61.38 -35.64 48.37
N ASP A 224 60.51 -35.02 49.17
CA ASP A 224 60.15 -35.13 50.57
C ASP A 224 58.68 -34.65 50.66
N GLU A 225 58.00 -35.10 51.70
CA GLU A 225 56.74 -34.54 52.21
C GLU A 225 56.98 -33.08 52.63
N ASP A 226 56.04 -32.18 52.34
CA ASP A 226 55.73 -30.91 53.05
C ASP A 226 54.56 -30.25 52.28
N GLU A 227 53.34 -30.31 52.83
CA GLU A 227 52.70 -29.25 53.62
C GLU A 227 52.10 -28.11 52.78
N ASP A 228 50.76 -28.15 52.75
CA ASP A 228 49.82 -27.03 52.91
C ASP A 228 49.67 -25.90 51.87
N GLU A 229 48.48 -25.30 51.99
CA GLU A 229 48.02 -23.99 51.53
C GLU A 229 47.07 -23.93 50.32
N ASP A 230 45.78 -23.90 50.69
CA ASP A 230 44.84 -22.81 50.42
C ASP A 230 44.20 -22.66 49.03
N ASP A 231 42.98 -23.19 48.95
CA ASP A 231 41.76 -22.37 49.03
C ASP A 231 41.72 -21.07 48.18
N PHE A 232 41.35 -21.17 46.89
CA PHE A 232 40.53 -20.13 46.25
C PHE A 232 39.88 -20.61 44.94
N MET A 233 38.61 -21.00 45.00
CA MET A 233 37.74 -21.14 43.81
C MET A 233 36.81 -19.92 43.73
N PRO A 234 37.09 -18.88 42.91
CA PRO A 234 36.11 -17.83 42.64
C PRO A 234 35.09 -18.34 41.61
N GLY A 235 34.17 -19.17 42.06
CA GLY A 235 32.96 -19.54 41.33
C GLY A 235 31.93 -18.42 41.41
N SER A 236 32.15 -17.31 40.70
CA SER A 236 31.14 -16.26 40.56
C SER A 236 30.01 -16.76 39.64
N GLY A 237 28.94 -17.27 40.24
CA GLY A 237 27.70 -17.59 39.56
C GLY A 237 27.07 -16.34 38.97
N ASN A 238 27.20 -16.17 37.65
CA ASN A 238 26.46 -15.15 36.92
C ASN A 238 25.08 -15.70 36.59
N VAL A 239 24.09 -15.35 37.41
CA VAL A 239 22.69 -15.69 37.19
C VAL A 239 22.14 -14.74 36.12
N LEU A 240 22.03 -15.21 34.88
CA LEU A 240 21.30 -14.50 33.83
C LEU A 240 19.82 -14.47 34.23
N GLY A 241 19.40 -13.37 34.86
CA GLY A 241 18.00 -13.03 35.04
C GLY A 241 17.32 -12.86 33.68
N SER A 242 16.74 -13.95 33.18
CA SER A 242 15.80 -13.92 32.06
C SER A 242 14.41 -13.58 32.59
N SER A 243 14.17 -12.29 32.85
CA SER A 243 12.82 -11.74 32.93
C SER A 243 12.49 -10.99 31.64
N THR A 244 12.55 -11.69 30.51
CA THR A 244 11.84 -11.27 29.30
C THR A 244 10.42 -11.80 29.42
N SER A 245 9.51 -10.90 29.79
CA SER A 245 8.08 -11.10 29.76
C SER A 245 7.65 -11.55 28.36
N TYR A 246 7.45 -12.85 28.22
CA TYR A 246 6.86 -13.46 27.04
C TYR A 246 5.42 -12.93 26.93
N LYS A 247 5.17 -12.06 25.95
CA LYS A 247 3.83 -11.58 25.60
C LYS A 247 3.29 -12.53 24.53
N PRO A 248 2.39 -13.48 24.86
CA PRO A 248 1.87 -14.42 23.86
C PRO A 248 1.04 -13.66 22.80
N PRO A 249 1.09 -14.11 21.53
CA PRO A 249 0.25 -13.55 20.48
C PRO A 249 -1.23 -13.86 20.73
N PRO A 250 -2.15 -12.97 20.31
CA PRO A 250 -3.58 -13.18 20.48
C PRO A 250 -4.04 -14.40 19.68
N SER A 251 -4.63 -15.36 20.37
CA SER A 251 -5.29 -16.52 19.77
C SER A 251 -6.51 -16.07 18.96
N ASP A 252 -6.49 -16.38 17.66
CA ASP A 252 -7.65 -16.31 16.78
C ASP A 252 -8.81 -17.14 17.34
N LYS A 253 -9.87 -16.45 17.77
CA LYS A 253 -11.15 -17.08 18.08
C LYS A 253 -11.81 -17.48 16.77
N LYS A 254 -11.86 -18.80 16.53
CA LYS A 254 -12.78 -19.39 15.57
C LYS A 254 -14.21 -19.13 16.05
N THR A 255 -14.97 -18.47 15.18
CA THR A 255 -16.43 -18.36 15.19
C THR A 255 -17.06 -19.70 14.85
N ASP A 256 -18.04 -20.12 15.65
CA ASP A 256 -19.19 -20.91 15.17
C ASP A 256 -20.31 -19.95 14.74
#